data_AF-A0A1S8AWR5-F1
#
_entry.id   AF-A0A1S8AWR5-F1
#
_cell.length_a   1.000
_cell.length_b   1.000
_cell.length_c   1.000
_cell.angle_alpha   90.00
_cell.angle_beta   90.00
_cell.angle_gamma   90.00
#
_symmetry.space_group_name_H-M   'P 1'
#
loop_
_entity.id
_entity.type
_entity.pdbx_description
1 polymer ?
#
loop_
_entity_poly.entity_id
_entity_poly.type
_entity_poly.pdbx_seq_one_letter_code
_entity_poly.pdbx_strand_id
1 'polypeptide(L)'
;MSSPIQYPRINPVTISRIPLQNRTETEADLIKTFVPVAVDDVRGSLESNLETKERATELEAKIEKIGALIDEIVYELYGLTDEEIEIVEEAVGE
;
A
#
# COMPACT_ATOMS: atom_id res chain seq x y z
N MET A 1 -2.82 6.89 -26.70
CA MET A 1 -2.58 6.29 -25.37
C MET A 1 -1.07 6.31 -25.15
N SER A 2 -0.59 7.12 -24.19
CA SER A 2 0.84 7.23 -23.89
C SER A 2 1.21 6.16 -22.87
N SER A 3 2.17 5.29 -23.20
CA SER A 3 2.64 4.26 -22.28
C SER A 3 3.33 4.90 -21.07
N PRO A 4 3.12 4.38 -19.85
CA PRO A 4 3.79 4.90 -18.65
C PRO A 4 5.29 4.68 -18.73
N ILE A 5 6.06 5.71 -18.37
CA ILE A 5 7.53 5.65 -18.29
C ILE A 5 7.88 4.65 -17.18
N GLN A 6 8.50 3.54 -17.55
CA GLN A 6 8.94 2.54 -16.59
C GLN A 6 10.32 2.92 -16.08
N TYR A 7 10.38 3.44 -14.85
CA TYR A 7 11.65 3.81 -14.23
C TYR A 7 12.49 2.55 -13.94
N PRO A 8 13.79 2.57 -14.27
CA PRO A 8 14.68 1.48 -13.93
C PRO A 8 14.74 1.32 -12.41
N ARG A 9 14.55 0.09 -11.92
CA ARG A 9 14.70 -0.26 -10.50
C ARG A 9 16.18 -0.21 -10.14
N ILE A 10 16.66 0.93 -9.64
CA ILE A 10 18.03 1.05 -9.15
C ILE A 10 18.09 0.52 -7.72
N ASN A 11 18.82 -0.58 -7.52
CA ASN A 11 19.05 -1.15 -6.19
C ASN A 11 20.12 -0.31 -5.45
N PRO A 12 19.91 0.07 -4.17
CA PRO A 12 20.90 0.82 -3.39
C PRO A 12 22.27 0.13 -3.28
N VAL A 13 22.31 -1.22 -3.30
CA VAL A 13 23.57 -1.99 -3.34
C VAL A 13 24.33 -1.77 -4.64
N THR A 14 23.63 -1.54 -5.74
CA THR A 14 24.22 -1.31 -7.07
C THR A 14 24.76 0.13 -7.19
N ILE A 15 24.10 1.11 -6.56
CA ILE A 15 24.57 2.51 -6.51
C ILE A 15 25.97 2.60 -5.90
N SER A 16 26.19 1.91 -4.77
CA SER A 16 27.48 1.89 -4.07
C SER A 16 28.62 1.23 -4.86
N ARG A 17 28.30 0.48 -5.94
CA ARG A 17 29.29 -0.19 -6.81
C ARG A 17 29.56 0.54 -8.12
N ILE A 18 28.93 1.69 -8.38
CA ILE A 18 29.23 2.47 -9.57
C ILE A 18 30.67 3.00 -9.46
N PRO A 19 31.59 2.61 -10.35
CA PRO A 19 32.96 3.09 -10.29
C PRO A 19 32.99 4.57 -10.67
N LEU A 20 33.16 5.44 -9.67
CA LEU A 20 33.27 6.89 -9.88
C LEU A 20 34.65 7.29 -10.41
N GLN A 21 35.66 6.44 -10.23
CA GLN A 21 37.06 6.65 -10.60
C GLN A 21 37.35 6.93 -12.09
N ASN A 22 36.42 6.65 -13.01
CA ASN A 22 36.57 6.95 -14.45
C ASN A 22 35.60 8.05 -14.95
N ARG A 23 34.92 8.76 -14.05
CA ARG A 23 34.05 9.89 -14.39
C ARG A 23 34.77 11.21 -14.23
N THR A 24 34.27 12.25 -14.89
CA THR A 24 34.80 13.59 -14.66
C THR A 24 34.56 13.99 -13.19
N GLU A 25 35.47 14.77 -12.60
CA GLU A 25 35.31 15.27 -11.22
C GLU A 25 33.94 15.90 -11.00
N THR A 26 33.45 16.65 -11.99
CA THR A 26 32.11 17.27 -11.98
C THR A 26 30.99 16.23 -11.96
N GLU A 27 31.05 15.18 -12.77
CA GLU A 27 30.03 14.11 -12.77
C GLU A 27 30.04 13.30 -11.47
N ALA A 28 31.22 13.02 -10.92
CA ALA A 28 31.35 12.31 -9.65
C ALA A 28 30.79 13.14 -8.49
N ASP A 29 31.02 14.45 -8.50
CA ASP A 29 30.50 15.37 -7.48
C ASP A 29 28.98 15.48 -7.57
N LEU A 30 28.41 15.62 -8.78
CA LEU A 30 26.96 15.62 -8.99
C LEU A 30 26.31 14.34 -8.48
N ILE A 31 26.90 13.17 -8.73
CA ILE A 31 26.36 11.89 -8.24
C ILE A 31 26.38 11.84 -6.72
N LYS A 32 27.48 12.26 -6.08
CA LYS A 32 27.59 12.30 -4.61
C LYS A 32 26.59 13.26 -3.98
N THR A 33 26.26 14.36 -4.65
CA THR A 33 25.31 15.35 -4.14
C THR A 33 23.84 14.93 -4.35
N PHE A 34 23.47 14.46 -5.53
CA PHE A 34 22.07 14.28 -5.89
C PHE A 34 21.51 12.90 -5.53
N VAL A 35 22.34 11.85 -5.51
CA VAL A 35 21.87 10.49 -5.18
C VAL A 35 21.34 10.38 -3.74
N PRO A 36 22.01 10.93 -2.70
CA PRO A 36 21.47 10.91 -1.34
C PRO A 36 20.11 11.59 -1.23
N VAL A 37 19.93 12.74 -1.90
CA VAL A 37 18.67 13.49 -1.92
C VAL A 37 17.55 12.64 -2.54
N ALA A 38 17.82 11.98 -3.66
CA ALA A 38 16.84 11.10 -4.31
C ALA A 38 16.51 9.85 -3.46
N VAL A 39 17.50 9.29 -2.74
CA VAL A 39 17.28 8.15 -1.84
C VAL A 39 16.46 8.55 -0.62
N ASP A 40 16.70 9.72 -0.05
CA ASP A 40 15.96 10.23 1.11
C ASP A 40 14.51 10.56 0.74
N ASP A 41 14.26 11.14 -0.44
CA ASP A 41 12.92 11.40 -0.96
C ASP A 41 12.11 10.09 -1.15
N VAL A 42 12.72 9.09 -1.79
CA VAL A 42 12.10 7.75 -1.95
C VAL A 42 11.86 7.08 -0.60
N ARG A 43 12.75 7.25 0.38
CA ARG A 43 12.58 6.70 1.74
C ARG A 43 11.36 7.32 2.42
N GLY A 44 11.23 8.65 2.38
CA GLY A 44 10.07 9.35 2.95
C GLY A 44 8.75 8.95 2.27
N SER A 45 8.76 8.81 0.94
CA SER A 45 7.59 8.32 0.20
C SER A 45 7.21 6.89 0.59
N LEU A 46 8.19 6.00 0.80
CA LEU A 46 7.93 4.62 1.21
C LEU A 46 7.35 4.53 2.62
N GLU A 47 7.84 5.35 3.55
CA GLU A 47 7.33 5.42 4.92
C GLU A 47 5.87 5.87 4.95
N SER A 48 5.53 6.93 4.20
CA SER A 48 4.13 7.37 4.04
C SER A 48 3.24 6.30 3.39
N ASN A 49 3.77 5.51 2.45
CA ASN A 49 3.02 4.42 1.83
C ASN A 49 2.74 3.27 2.82
N LEU A 50 3.69 2.97 3.71
CA LEU A 50 3.50 1.97 4.77
C LEU A 50 2.44 2.44 5.78
N GLU A 51 2.50 3.68 6.24
CA GLU A 51 1.47 4.26 7.13
C GLU A 51 0.07 4.20 6.48
N THR A 52 -0.02 4.55 5.19
CA THR A 52 -1.29 4.49 4.45
C THR A 52 -1.85 3.09 4.39
N LYS A 53 -1.00 2.07 4.18
CA LYS A 53 -1.41 0.66 4.16
C LYS A 53 -1.90 0.20 5.52
N GLU A 54 -1.20 0.55 6.59
CA GLU A 54 -1.60 0.22 7.95
C GLU A 54 -2.99 0.79 8.27
N ARG A 55 -3.22 2.07 7.93
CA ARG A 55 -4.52 2.72 8.08
C ARG A 55 -5.62 2.07 7.23
N ALA A 56 -5.29 1.60 6.02
CA ALA A 56 -6.24 0.88 5.18
C ALA A 56 -6.67 -0.44 5.83
N THR A 57 -5.72 -1.22 6.35
CA THR A 57 -6.01 -2.47 7.06
C THR A 57 -6.83 -2.23 8.34
N GLU A 58 -6.54 -1.16 9.09
CA GLU A 58 -7.39 -0.77 10.23
C GLU A 58 -8.82 -0.42 9.82
N LEU A 59 -8.99 0.23 8.66
CA LEU A 59 -10.30 0.59 8.14
C LEU A 59 -11.07 -0.64 7.65
N GLU A 60 -10.40 -1.58 6.97
CA GLU A 60 -10.98 -2.86 6.56
C GLU A 60 -11.52 -3.63 7.77
N ALA A 61 -10.73 -3.75 8.84
CA ALA A 61 -11.16 -4.40 10.07
C ALA A 61 -12.37 -3.69 10.73
N LYS A 62 -12.45 -2.35 10.63
CA LYS A 62 -13.62 -1.59 11.12
C LYS A 62 -14.85 -1.84 10.24
N ILE A 63 -14.69 -1.93 8.94
CA ILE A 63 -15.78 -2.22 8.00
C ILE A 63 -16.34 -3.61 8.26
N GLU A 64 -15.49 -4.63 8.41
CA GLU A 64 -15.92 -5.99 8.76
C GLU A 64 -16.70 -6.02 10.07
N LYS A 65 -16.19 -5.33 11.10
CA LYS A 65 -16.89 -5.22 12.40
C LYS A 65 -18.26 -4.54 12.26
N ILE A 66 -18.34 -3.47 11.47
CA ILE A 66 -19.60 -2.76 11.24
C ILE A 66 -20.57 -3.63 10.44
N GLY A 67 -20.09 -4.40 9.46
CA GLY A 67 -20.89 -5.36 8.71
C GLY A 67 -21.58 -6.35 9.64
N ALA A 68 -20.81 -7.02 10.51
CA ALA A 68 -21.36 -7.97 11.48
C ALA A 68 -22.40 -7.34 12.43
N LEU A 69 -22.18 -6.09 12.86
CA LEU A 69 -23.16 -5.36 13.69
C LEU A 69 -24.43 -4.99 12.92
N ILE A 70 -24.32 -4.69 11.63
CA ILE A 70 -25.47 -4.43 10.77
C ILE A 70 -26.30 -5.69 10.65
N ASP A 71 -25.66 -6.84 10.40
CA ASP A 71 -26.35 -8.13 10.27
C ASP A 71 -27.11 -8.47 11.56
N GLU A 72 -26.45 -8.34 12.72
CA GLU A 72 -27.07 -8.50 14.05
C GLU A 72 -28.30 -7.59 14.22
N ILE A 73 -28.16 -6.29 13.94
CA ILE A 73 -29.26 -5.33 14.06
C ILE A 73 -30.41 -5.67 13.11
N VAL A 74 -30.12 -6.07 11.86
CA VAL A 74 -31.15 -6.45 10.89
C VAL A 74 -31.89 -7.69 11.36
N TYR A 75 -31.18 -8.71 11.84
CA TYR A 75 -31.80 -9.93 12.37
C TYR A 75 -32.69 -9.64 13.57
N GLU A 76 -32.24 -8.81 14.50
CA GLU A 76 -33.04 -8.37 15.64
C GLU A 76 -34.29 -7.56 15.23
N LEU A 77 -34.15 -6.63 14.28
CA LEU A 77 -35.24 -5.76 13.84
C LEU A 77 -36.37 -6.53 13.16
N TYR A 78 -36.04 -7.59 12.41
CA TYR A 78 -37.03 -8.44 11.75
C TYR A 78 -37.44 -9.65 12.60
N GLY A 79 -36.75 -9.92 13.71
CA GLY A 79 -37.05 -11.05 14.59
C GLY A 79 -36.86 -12.40 13.89
N LEU A 80 -35.87 -12.48 13.00
CA LEU A 80 -35.59 -13.67 12.20
C LEU A 80 -35.15 -14.84 13.10
N THR A 81 -35.62 -16.05 12.78
CA THR A 81 -35.10 -17.27 13.43
C THR A 81 -33.81 -17.74 12.78
N ASP A 82 -33.09 -18.64 13.45
CA ASP A 82 -31.84 -19.21 12.92
C ASP A 82 -32.02 -19.84 11.53
N GLU A 83 -33.13 -20.55 11.29
CA GLU A 83 -33.47 -21.08 9.95
C GLU A 83 -33.73 -20.00 8.90
N GLU A 84 -34.33 -18.87 9.27
CA GLU A 84 -34.61 -17.78 8.31
C GLU A 84 -33.32 -17.02 7.98
N ILE A 85 -32.40 -16.89 8.95
CA ILE A 85 -31.06 -16.31 8.75
C ILE A 85 -30.25 -17.18 7.77
N GLU A 86 -30.24 -18.50 7.96
CA GLU A 86 -29.52 -19.44 7.07
C GLU A 86 -29.94 -19.28 5.60
N ILE A 87 -31.25 -19.13 5.34
CA ILE A 87 -31.79 -18.91 3.99
C ILE A 87 -31.31 -17.57 3.40
N VAL A 88 -31.26 -16.52 4.22
CA VAL A 88 -30.79 -15.19 3.79
C VAL A 88 -29.30 -15.22 3.47
N GLU A 89 -28.49 -15.85 4.31
CA GLU A 89 -27.04 -15.96 4.09
C GLU A 89 -26.70 -16.82 2.87
N GLU A 90 -27.44 -17.90 2.61
CA GLU A 90 -27.30 -18.69 1.38
C GLU A 90 -27.65 -17.86 0.12
N ALA A 91 -28.65 -16.98 0.22
CA ALA A 91 -29.07 -16.13 -0.90
C ALA A 91 -28.13 -14.93 -1.16
N VAL A 92 -27.42 -14.45 -0.13
CA VAL A 92 -26.53 -13.28 -0.18
C VAL A 92 -25.06 -13.69 -0.41
N GLY A 93 -24.69 -14.93 -0.14
CA GLY A 93 -23.33 -15.43 -0.38
C GLY A 93 -22.85 -15.26 -1.82
N GLU A 94 -21.68 -14.63 -2.01
CA GLU A 94 -20.92 -14.63 -3.27
C GLU A 94 -20.32 -15.99 -3.61
#